data_AF-A0A812WX31-F1
#
_entry.id   AF-A0A812WX31-F1
#
_cell.length_a   1.000
_cell.length_b   1.000
_cell.length_c   1.000
_cell.angle_alpha   90.00
_cell.angle_beta   90.00
_cell.angle_gamma   90.00
#
_symmetry.space_group_name_H-M   'P 1'
#
loop_
_entity.id
_entity.type
_entity.pdbx_description
1 polymer ?
#
loop_
_entity_poly.entity_id
_entity_poly.type
_entity_poly.pdbx_seq_one_letter_code
_entity_poly.pdbx_strand_id
1 'polypeptide(L)'
;LCDSCIADSCGWCDREQRCLGASATCGPGHAPVSVNLSSCPPQVPRQTDFRRQDALEMVRYAWAAYYDEPERHGLPDSAEVVKPFHYRIGIWDNAFAYVALDSSANRIVLAFRGTDTLTQLMVELISHSLVPFMTGNAQVRVNEFFLAAADDLLPQLTPVLRDLEIKCPTCQLWITGHSLGASMALLAAFNVSFWTREEPILLTFGQPRSVNGPFARMMEKRLSRIYRLVNARDPVPHIPRCHRSDAALKPERQYCRYRQEIPR
;
A
#
# COMPACT_ATOMS: atom_id res chain seq x y z
N LEU A 1 -2.30 10.78 15.99
CA LEU A 1 -2.78 12.18 16.05
C LEU A 1 -4.09 12.26 15.29
N CYS A 2 -5.11 12.91 15.86
CA CYS A 2 -6.48 12.92 15.33
C CYS A 2 -6.63 13.90 14.15
N ASP A 3 -6.84 13.35 12.96
CA ASP A 3 -6.72 14.04 11.66
C ASP A 3 -7.99 14.79 11.21
N SER A 4 -8.85 15.18 12.14
CA SER A 4 -10.15 15.81 11.85
C SER A 4 -10.37 17.13 12.60
N CYS A 5 -9.44 17.53 13.45
CA CYS A 5 -9.62 18.64 14.38
C CYS A 5 -9.11 19.94 13.75
N ILE A 6 -9.94 21.00 13.78
CA ILE A 6 -9.60 22.34 13.30
C ILE A 6 -9.47 23.21 14.56
N ALA A 7 -8.29 23.81 14.78
CA ALA A 7 -7.93 24.55 15.99
C ALA A 7 -7.98 23.71 17.29
N ASP A 8 -7.73 24.34 18.44
CA ASP A 8 -7.50 23.73 19.77
C ASP A 8 -8.66 22.88 20.36
N SER A 9 -9.68 22.51 19.56
CA SER A 9 -10.80 21.67 20.00
C SER A 9 -11.01 20.45 19.11
N CYS A 10 -11.03 19.26 19.72
CA CYS A 10 -11.38 17.98 19.13
C CYS A 10 -12.63 17.39 19.79
N GLY A 11 -13.47 16.69 19.02
CA GLY A 11 -14.60 15.95 19.57
C GLY A 11 -14.22 14.50 19.87
N TRP A 12 -14.18 14.07 21.12
CA TRP A 12 -13.95 12.68 21.51
C TRP A 12 -15.23 11.86 21.46
N CYS A 13 -15.17 10.71 20.79
CA CYS A 13 -16.23 9.72 20.74
C CYS A 13 -15.84 8.50 21.57
N ASP A 14 -16.48 8.35 22.73
CA ASP A 14 -16.13 7.32 23.69
C ASP A 14 -16.46 5.91 23.22
N ARG A 15 -17.57 5.72 22.48
CA ARG A 15 -17.93 4.42 21.89
C ARG A 15 -17.01 4.00 20.75
N GLU A 16 -16.68 4.94 19.87
CA GLU A 16 -15.89 4.70 18.67
C GLU A 16 -14.37 4.80 18.93
N GLN A 17 -13.97 5.16 20.15
CA GLN A 17 -12.57 5.33 20.58
C GLN A 17 -11.74 6.16 19.58
N ARG A 18 -12.34 7.23 19.06
CA ARG A 18 -11.75 8.08 18.02
C ARG A 18 -12.13 9.53 18.20
N CYS A 19 -11.28 10.43 17.73
CA CYS A 19 -11.61 11.85 17.65
C CYS A 19 -12.13 12.24 16.28
N LEU A 20 -13.13 13.11 16.33
CA LEU A 20 -13.79 13.71 15.19
C LEU A 20 -13.53 15.23 15.19
N GLY A 21 -13.79 15.85 14.05
CA GLY A 21 -13.76 17.30 13.95
C GLY A 21 -14.86 17.91 14.80
N ALA A 22 -14.69 19.19 15.15
CA ALA A 22 -15.63 19.92 16.03
C ALA A 22 -17.09 19.88 15.54
N SER A 23 -17.32 19.63 14.24
CA SER A 23 -18.64 19.57 13.60
C SER A 23 -19.17 18.14 13.34
N ALA A 24 -18.46 17.09 13.75
CA ALA A 24 -18.81 15.71 13.43
C ALA A 24 -19.44 14.96 14.63
N THR A 25 -20.39 14.07 14.35
CA THR A 25 -21.14 13.32 15.37
C THR A 25 -20.56 11.93 15.62
N CYS A 26 -20.69 11.42 16.85
CA CYS A 26 -20.28 10.07 17.26
C CYS A 26 -21.30 9.00 16.86
N GLY A 27 -21.92 9.13 15.67
CA GLY A 27 -23.04 8.31 15.24
C GLY A 27 -24.42 8.90 15.58
N PRO A 28 -25.52 8.17 15.27
CA PRO A 28 -26.88 8.67 15.43
C PRO A 28 -27.17 9.05 16.89
N GLY A 29 -27.50 10.31 17.14
CA GLY A 29 -27.92 10.80 18.45
C GLY A 29 -26.82 10.99 19.50
N HIS A 30 -25.54 10.84 19.15
CA HIS A 30 -24.43 10.97 20.10
C HIS A 30 -23.51 12.13 19.70
N ALA A 31 -23.49 13.18 20.53
CA ALA A 31 -22.59 14.30 20.38
C ALA A 31 -21.20 13.93 20.93
N PRO A 32 -20.11 14.37 20.28
CA PRO A 32 -18.78 14.21 20.83
C PRO A 32 -18.58 15.05 22.09
N VAL A 33 -17.71 14.59 22.99
CA VAL A 33 -17.25 15.38 24.13
C VAL A 33 -16.12 16.28 23.64
N SER A 34 -16.24 17.60 23.84
CA SER A 34 -15.17 18.53 23.50
C SER A 34 -13.95 18.28 24.39
N VAL A 35 -12.81 17.95 23.78
CA VAL A 35 -11.54 17.76 24.49
C VAL A 35 -10.43 18.55 23.78
N ASN A 36 -9.39 18.93 24.54
CA ASN A 36 -8.21 19.58 23.98
C ASN A 36 -7.43 18.57 23.10
N LEU A 37 -6.75 19.06 22.06
CA LEU A 37 -6.00 18.23 21.11
C LEU A 37 -4.97 17.30 21.80
N SER A 38 -4.38 17.76 22.89
CA SER A 38 -3.44 17.01 23.74
C SER A 38 -4.10 15.95 24.63
N SER A 39 -5.41 16.06 24.86
CA SER A 39 -6.21 15.18 25.71
C SER A 39 -6.90 14.07 24.92
N CYS A 40 -6.90 14.18 23.59
CA CYS A 40 -7.36 13.13 22.69
C CYS A 40 -6.44 11.89 22.87
N PRO A 41 -6.93 10.76 23.42
CA PRO A 41 -6.12 9.58 23.69
C PRO A 41 -5.36 9.13 22.43
N PRO A 42 -4.06 8.76 22.54
CA PRO A 42 -3.39 8.13 21.42
C PRO A 42 -4.24 6.94 20.99
N GLN A 43 -4.70 6.94 19.74
CA GLN A 43 -5.49 5.81 19.25
C GLN A 43 -4.68 4.54 19.50
N VAL A 44 -5.29 3.61 20.24
CA VAL A 44 -4.65 2.35 20.60
C VAL A 44 -4.04 1.79 19.32
N PRO A 45 -2.71 1.56 19.26
CA PRO A 45 -2.11 0.91 18.12
C PRO A 45 -2.91 -0.35 17.86
N ARG A 46 -3.43 -0.52 16.64
CA ARG A 46 -4.14 -1.75 16.29
C ARG A 46 -3.20 -2.89 16.63
N GLN A 47 -3.62 -3.84 17.47
CA GLN A 47 -2.85 -5.06 17.65
C GLN A 47 -2.81 -5.73 16.27
N THR A 48 -1.64 -5.70 15.65
CA THR A 48 -1.38 -6.37 14.39
C THR A 48 -0.68 -7.69 14.68
N ASP A 49 -0.93 -8.69 13.85
CA ASP A 49 -0.16 -9.92 13.73
C ASP A 49 1.21 -9.74 13.04
N PHE A 50 1.69 -8.49 12.93
CA PHE A 50 2.98 -8.18 12.32
C PHE A 50 4.12 -8.90 13.04
N ARG A 51 4.98 -9.56 12.25
CA ARG A 51 6.23 -10.15 12.72
C ARG A 51 7.40 -9.52 11.99
N ARG A 52 8.41 -9.08 12.74
CA ARG A 52 9.66 -8.53 12.17
C ARG A 52 10.35 -9.52 11.22
N GLN A 53 10.25 -10.82 11.51
CA GLN A 53 10.81 -11.87 10.67
C GLN A 53 10.20 -11.87 9.26
N ASP A 54 8.88 -11.71 9.16
CA ASP A 54 8.19 -11.64 7.85
C ASP A 54 8.70 -10.46 7.02
N ALA A 55 8.95 -9.32 7.66
CA ALA A 55 9.55 -8.16 7.00
C ALA A 55 10.99 -8.43 6.53
N LEU A 56 11.81 -9.11 7.34
CA LEU A 56 13.18 -9.47 6.95
C LEU A 56 13.23 -10.48 5.82
N GLU A 57 12.21 -11.32 5.68
CA GLU A 57 12.09 -12.24 4.54
C GLU A 57 11.58 -11.50 3.31
N MET A 58 10.49 -10.74 3.43
CA MET A 58 9.90 -10.03 2.29
C MET A 58 10.82 -8.94 1.72
N VAL A 59 11.69 -8.34 2.53
CA VAL A 59 12.68 -7.39 2.01
C VAL A 59 13.70 -8.06 1.08
N ARG A 60 14.01 -9.36 1.29
CA ARG A 60 14.90 -10.13 0.39
C ARG A 60 14.24 -10.33 -0.97
N TYR A 61 12.94 -10.66 -0.99
CA TYR A 61 12.18 -10.76 -2.23
C TYR A 61 12.06 -9.40 -2.94
N ALA A 62 11.77 -8.33 -2.20
CA ALA A 62 11.76 -6.97 -2.76
C ALA A 62 13.13 -6.54 -3.30
N TRP A 63 14.23 -6.96 -2.66
CA TRP A 63 15.60 -6.72 -3.12
C TRP A 63 15.92 -7.50 -4.39
N ALA A 64 15.62 -8.80 -4.43
CA ALA A 64 15.86 -9.65 -5.59
C ALA A 64 15.12 -9.13 -6.85
N ALA A 65 14.00 -8.44 -6.67
CA ALA A 65 13.27 -7.81 -7.77
C ALA A 65 14.09 -6.77 -8.54
N TYR A 66 15.19 -6.22 -8.00
CA TYR A 66 16.08 -5.30 -8.71
C TYR A 66 16.95 -5.96 -9.79
N TYR A 67 16.93 -7.28 -9.87
CA TYR A 67 17.72 -8.05 -10.84
C TYR A 67 16.80 -8.81 -11.79
N ASP A 68 17.21 -8.96 -13.04
CA ASP A 68 16.42 -9.67 -14.07
C ASP A 68 16.46 -11.20 -13.86
N GLU A 69 17.39 -11.69 -13.04
CA GLU A 69 17.50 -13.10 -12.60
C GLU A 69 17.37 -13.20 -11.05
N PRO A 70 16.18 -12.94 -10.45
CA PRO A 70 16.01 -12.81 -9.00
C PRO A 70 16.52 -14.01 -8.18
N GLU A 71 16.45 -15.22 -8.74
CA GLU A 71 16.93 -16.46 -8.15
C GLU A 71 18.42 -16.45 -7.78
N ARG A 72 19.23 -15.57 -8.40
CA ARG A 72 20.66 -15.42 -8.08
C ARG A 72 20.95 -14.43 -6.96
N HIS A 73 19.93 -13.79 -6.39
CA HIS A 73 20.09 -12.60 -5.55
C HIS A 73 19.44 -12.71 -4.17
N GLY A 74 19.77 -13.79 -3.44
CA GLY A 74 19.48 -13.89 -1.99
C GLY A 74 18.05 -14.35 -1.66
N LEU A 75 17.36 -14.96 -2.62
CA LEU A 75 16.15 -15.71 -2.35
C LEU A 75 16.48 -16.99 -1.57
N PRO A 76 15.55 -17.50 -0.73
CA PRO A 76 15.71 -18.81 -0.10
C PRO A 76 15.86 -19.91 -1.15
N ASP A 77 16.64 -20.95 -0.85
CA ASP A 77 16.83 -22.10 -1.77
C ASP A 77 15.50 -22.82 -2.13
N SER A 78 14.48 -22.69 -1.27
CA SER A 78 13.15 -23.24 -1.49
C SER A 78 12.25 -22.40 -2.40
N ALA A 79 12.69 -21.20 -2.76
CA ALA A 79 11.96 -20.24 -3.56
C ALA A 79 12.33 -20.37 -5.04
N GLU A 80 11.40 -20.90 -5.83
CA GLU A 80 11.54 -21.04 -7.28
C GLU A 80 10.87 -19.85 -7.97
N VAL A 81 11.61 -19.09 -8.79
CA VAL A 81 11.01 -18.05 -9.64
C VAL A 81 10.19 -18.71 -10.73
N VAL A 82 8.88 -18.52 -10.69
CA VAL A 82 7.93 -19.12 -11.62
C VAL A 82 7.88 -18.33 -12.91
N LYS A 83 7.78 -17.00 -12.82
CA LYS A 83 7.67 -16.14 -13.99
C LYS A 83 8.13 -14.70 -13.71
N PRO A 84 9.07 -14.16 -14.50
CA PRO A 84 9.34 -12.73 -14.56
C PRO A 84 8.34 -12.02 -15.49
N PHE A 85 8.12 -10.74 -15.23
CA PHE A 85 7.27 -9.85 -16.00
C PHE A 85 8.03 -8.55 -16.26
N HIS A 86 8.08 -8.15 -17.52
CA HIS A 86 8.53 -6.84 -17.94
C HIS A 86 7.33 -6.03 -18.39
N TYR A 87 7.24 -4.80 -17.93
CA TYR A 87 6.12 -3.91 -18.24
C TYR A 87 6.60 -2.47 -18.32
N ARG A 88 5.74 -1.60 -18.82
CA ARG A 88 6.04 -0.18 -18.95
C ARG A 88 5.41 0.61 -17.81
N ILE A 89 6.12 1.61 -17.31
CA ILE A 89 5.56 2.57 -16.36
C ILE A 89 6.04 3.99 -16.69
N GLY A 90 5.09 4.88 -17.03
CA GLY A 90 5.41 6.21 -17.54
C GLY A 90 6.30 6.13 -18.79
N ILE A 91 7.48 6.74 -18.73
CA ILE A 91 8.50 6.69 -19.79
C ILE A 91 9.52 5.54 -19.63
N TRP A 92 9.43 4.77 -18.54
CA TRP A 92 10.31 3.64 -18.27
C TRP A 92 9.77 2.35 -18.90
N ASP A 93 10.61 1.65 -19.64
CA ASP A 93 10.32 0.36 -20.28
C ASP A 93 11.02 -0.83 -19.59
N ASN A 94 11.75 -0.57 -18.50
CA ASN A 94 12.49 -1.57 -17.74
C ASN A 94 11.84 -1.92 -16.38
N ALA A 95 10.55 -1.65 -16.22
CA ALA A 95 9.85 -2.05 -15.00
C ALA A 95 9.72 -3.57 -14.95
N PHE A 96 9.85 -4.12 -13.74
CA PHE A 96 9.98 -5.55 -13.55
C PHE A 96 9.19 -6.02 -12.33
N ALA A 97 8.59 -7.19 -12.46
CA ALA A 97 8.00 -7.94 -11.37
C ALA A 97 8.28 -9.42 -11.57
N TYR A 98 8.17 -10.22 -10.51
CA TYR A 98 8.22 -11.66 -10.65
C TYR A 98 7.31 -12.34 -9.64
N VAL A 99 6.91 -13.56 -9.97
CA VAL A 99 6.24 -14.46 -9.04
C VAL A 99 7.18 -15.61 -8.71
N ALA A 100 7.30 -15.93 -7.42
CA ALA A 100 8.02 -17.09 -6.93
C ALA A 100 7.11 -17.99 -6.07
N LEU A 101 7.40 -19.29 -6.08
CA LEU A 101 6.79 -20.28 -5.22
C LEU A 101 7.82 -20.72 -4.18
N ASP A 102 7.58 -20.40 -2.92
CA ASP A 102 8.42 -20.80 -1.80
C ASP A 102 7.80 -22.01 -1.10
N SER A 103 8.34 -23.17 -1.44
CA SER A 103 7.80 -24.48 -1.04
C SER A 103 7.95 -24.76 0.46
N SER A 104 9.06 -24.32 1.07
CA SER A 104 9.31 -24.57 2.50
C SER A 104 8.39 -23.74 3.40
N ALA A 105 8.10 -22.51 2.99
CA ALA A 105 7.22 -21.60 3.71
C ALA A 105 5.75 -21.68 3.24
N ASN A 106 5.45 -22.55 2.27
CA ASN A 106 4.12 -22.73 1.70
C ASN A 106 3.47 -21.38 1.33
N ARG A 107 4.15 -20.62 0.46
CA ARG A 107 3.69 -19.30 0.02
C ARG A 107 4.02 -19.03 -1.44
N ILE A 108 3.17 -18.22 -2.05
CA ILE A 108 3.43 -17.58 -3.34
C ILE A 108 3.87 -16.15 -3.03
N VAL A 109 4.98 -15.69 -3.61
CA VAL A 109 5.48 -14.33 -3.44
C VAL A 109 5.44 -13.61 -4.77
N LEU A 110 4.71 -12.49 -4.81
CA LEU A 110 4.73 -11.55 -5.91
C LEU A 110 5.56 -10.32 -5.49
N ALA A 111 6.66 -10.07 -6.19
CA ALA A 111 7.58 -8.98 -5.87
C ALA A 111 7.75 -8.02 -7.04
N PHE A 112 7.81 -6.73 -6.72
CA PHE A 112 7.90 -5.64 -7.69
C PHE A 112 9.20 -4.84 -7.52
N ARG A 113 9.87 -4.58 -8.65
CA ARG A 113 11.06 -3.73 -8.73
C ARG A 113 10.68 -2.27 -8.45
N GLY A 114 11.55 -1.56 -7.74
CA GLY A 114 11.49 -0.11 -7.65
C GLY A 114 12.08 0.58 -8.88
N THR A 115 12.58 1.80 -8.69
CA THR A 115 13.42 2.45 -9.69
C THR A 115 14.79 2.72 -9.10
N ASP A 116 15.80 2.73 -9.95
CA ASP A 116 17.18 3.04 -9.55
C ASP A 116 17.38 4.54 -9.29
N THR A 117 16.46 5.38 -9.80
CA THR A 117 16.57 6.84 -9.73
C THR A 117 15.40 7.45 -8.97
N LEU A 118 15.64 7.80 -7.71
CA LEU A 118 14.65 8.44 -6.82
C LEU A 118 14.19 9.80 -7.32
N THR A 119 15.05 10.59 -7.97
CA THR A 119 14.70 11.93 -8.48
C THR A 119 13.66 11.85 -9.58
N GLN A 120 13.84 10.95 -10.53
CA GLN A 120 12.89 10.75 -11.62
C GLN A 120 11.56 10.17 -11.10
N LEU A 121 11.60 9.26 -10.11
CA LEU A 121 10.40 8.83 -9.37
C LEU A 121 9.62 10.01 -8.77
N MET A 122 10.31 10.94 -8.10
CA MET A 122 9.65 12.10 -7.53
C MET A 122 9.01 12.99 -8.59
N VAL A 123 9.67 13.18 -9.74
CA VAL A 123 9.13 14.00 -10.84
C VAL A 123 7.83 13.40 -11.35
N GLU A 124 7.82 12.10 -11.67
CA GLU A 124 6.63 11.40 -12.18
C GLU A 124 5.48 11.38 -11.15
N LEU A 125 5.81 11.16 -9.87
CA LEU A 125 4.82 11.18 -8.80
C LEU A 125 4.12 12.52 -8.62
N ILE A 126 4.83 13.63 -8.85
CA ILE A 126 4.32 14.99 -8.63
C ILE A 126 3.71 15.56 -9.92
N SER A 127 4.17 15.13 -11.10
CA SER A 127 3.61 15.52 -12.39
C SER A 127 2.25 14.89 -12.67
N HIS A 128 2.02 13.67 -12.16
CA HIS A 128 0.76 12.96 -12.36
C HIS A 128 -0.27 13.21 -11.24
N SER A 129 -1.52 13.37 -11.66
CA SER A 129 -2.67 13.63 -10.79
C SER A 129 -3.30 12.35 -10.23
N LEU A 130 -4.07 12.49 -9.15
CA LEU A 130 -4.97 11.43 -8.70
C LEU A 130 -6.22 11.35 -9.59
N VAL A 131 -6.38 10.24 -10.31
CA VAL A 131 -7.52 9.95 -11.16
C VAL A 131 -8.53 9.03 -10.45
N PRO A 132 -9.83 9.11 -10.77
CA PRO A 132 -10.81 8.16 -10.25
C PRO A 132 -10.41 6.72 -10.54
N PHE A 133 -10.41 5.89 -9.50
CA PHE A 133 -10.20 4.45 -9.63
C PHE A 133 -11.54 3.78 -9.94
N MET A 134 -11.58 2.90 -10.95
CA MET A 134 -12.78 2.30 -11.57
C MET A 134 -13.67 1.48 -10.59
N THR A 135 -14.32 2.15 -9.64
CA THR A 135 -15.15 1.55 -8.58
C THR A 135 -16.56 2.14 -8.55
N GLY A 136 -16.93 2.96 -9.55
CA GLY A 136 -18.16 3.74 -9.54
C GLY A 136 -18.17 4.87 -8.49
N ASN A 137 -17.17 4.96 -7.62
CA ASN A 137 -17.02 6.00 -6.62
C ASN A 137 -15.91 6.99 -7.01
N ALA A 138 -16.29 8.17 -7.50
CA ALA A 138 -15.37 9.22 -7.95
C ALA A 138 -14.47 9.80 -6.83
N GLN A 139 -14.76 9.51 -5.56
CA GLN A 139 -13.92 9.89 -4.42
C GLN A 139 -12.74 8.94 -4.23
N VAL A 140 -12.78 7.72 -4.75
CA VAL A 140 -11.67 6.77 -4.68
C VAL A 140 -10.70 7.09 -5.80
N ARG A 141 -9.48 7.49 -5.46
CA ARG A 141 -8.49 7.93 -6.46
C ARG A 141 -7.11 7.37 -6.24
N VAL A 142 -6.42 7.14 -7.35
CA VAL A 142 -5.07 6.57 -7.45
C VAL A 142 -4.24 7.47 -8.36
N ASN A 143 -2.92 7.51 -8.15
CA ASN A 143 -2.02 8.24 -9.04
C ASN A 143 -2.03 7.57 -10.42
N GLU A 144 -2.35 8.35 -11.45
CA GLU A 144 -2.45 7.91 -12.84
C GLU A 144 -1.23 7.12 -13.31
N PHE A 145 -0.04 7.55 -12.90
CA PHE A 145 1.23 6.92 -13.25
C PHE A 145 1.27 5.43 -12.85
N PHE A 146 0.79 5.10 -11.64
CA PHE A 146 0.74 3.70 -11.19
C PHE A 146 -0.44 2.95 -11.79
N LEU A 147 -1.58 3.63 -12.01
CA LEU A 147 -2.76 3.00 -12.58
C LEU A 147 -2.49 2.50 -14.00
N ALA A 148 -1.85 3.33 -14.84
CA ALA A 148 -1.53 2.96 -16.22
C ALA A 148 -0.63 1.71 -16.29
N ALA A 149 0.39 1.60 -15.43
CA ALA A 149 1.22 0.40 -15.37
C ALA A 149 0.48 -0.83 -14.80
N ALA A 150 -0.45 -0.61 -13.86
CA ALA A 150 -1.24 -1.71 -13.33
C ALA A 150 -2.18 -2.26 -14.43
N ASP A 151 -2.78 -1.40 -15.24
CA ASP A 151 -3.64 -1.81 -16.36
C ASP A 151 -2.88 -2.62 -17.43
N ASP A 152 -1.59 -2.35 -17.64
CA ASP A 152 -0.72 -3.12 -18.55
C ASP A 152 -0.31 -4.49 -17.97
N LEU A 153 0.07 -4.51 -16.69
CA LEU A 153 0.66 -5.69 -16.05
C LEU A 153 -0.37 -6.71 -15.53
N LEU A 154 -1.46 -6.24 -14.90
CA LEU A 154 -2.39 -7.11 -14.20
C LEU A 154 -3.07 -8.17 -15.09
N PRO A 155 -3.43 -7.90 -16.36
CA PRO A 155 -3.95 -8.94 -17.26
C PRO A 155 -2.97 -10.09 -17.50
N GLN A 156 -1.67 -9.81 -17.52
CA GLN A 156 -0.62 -10.80 -17.73
C GLN A 156 -0.32 -11.60 -16.45
N LEU A 157 -0.39 -10.93 -15.30
CA LEU A 157 -0.14 -11.50 -13.98
C LEU A 157 -1.25 -12.45 -13.52
N THR A 158 -2.51 -12.09 -13.78
CA THR A 158 -3.70 -12.80 -13.29
C THR A 158 -3.72 -14.30 -13.60
N PRO A 159 -3.53 -14.77 -14.86
CA PRO A 159 -3.57 -16.20 -15.17
C PRO A 159 -2.50 -16.99 -14.40
N VAL A 160 -1.30 -16.42 -14.26
CA VAL A 160 -0.16 -17.07 -13.61
C VAL A 160 -0.42 -17.26 -12.12
N LEU A 161 -0.99 -16.26 -11.45
CA LEU A 161 -1.37 -16.38 -10.05
C LEU A 161 -2.51 -17.38 -9.84
N ARG A 162 -3.50 -17.43 -10.75
CA ARG A 162 -4.57 -18.43 -10.69
C ARG A 162 -4.04 -19.85 -10.82
N ASP A 163 -3.12 -20.08 -11.76
CA ASP A 163 -2.50 -21.39 -11.93
C ASP A 163 -1.72 -21.80 -10.67
N LEU A 164 -1.06 -20.85 -10.01
CA LEU A 164 -0.35 -21.10 -8.75
C LEU A 164 -1.29 -21.37 -7.56
N GLU A 165 -2.44 -20.68 -7.46
CA GLU A 165 -3.46 -20.98 -6.44
C GLU A 165 -4.12 -22.35 -6.64
N ILE A 166 -4.08 -22.90 -7.85
CA ILE A 166 -4.49 -24.28 -8.15
C ILE A 166 -3.37 -25.26 -7.79
N LYS A 167 -2.13 -24.95 -8.18
CA LYS A 167 -0.95 -25.82 -7.94
C LYS A 167 -0.60 -25.92 -6.45
N CYS A 168 -0.78 -24.84 -5.69
CA CYS A 168 -0.52 -24.78 -4.26
C CYS A 168 -1.75 -24.22 -3.52
N PRO A 169 -2.79 -25.04 -3.29
CA PRO A 169 -4.05 -24.57 -2.70
C PRO A 169 -3.91 -24.13 -1.24
N THR A 170 -2.85 -24.57 -0.56
CA THR A 170 -2.53 -24.18 0.82
C THR A 170 -1.60 -22.97 0.88
N CYS A 171 -1.07 -22.50 -0.24
CA CYS A 171 -0.10 -21.40 -0.23
C CYS A 171 -0.80 -20.07 0.08
N GLN A 172 -0.21 -19.30 1.01
CA GLN A 172 -0.60 -17.91 1.22
C GLN A 172 0.06 -17.02 0.16
N LEU A 173 -0.69 -16.12 -0.48
CA LEU A 173 -0.13 -15.09 -1.36
C LEU A 173 0.44 -13.94 -0.52
N TRP A 174 1.72 -13.65 -0.72
CA TRP A 174 2.45 -12.50 -0.20
C TRP A 174 2.81 -11.57 -1.35
N ILE A 175 2.64 -10.28 -1.15
CA ILE A 175 2.89 -9.27 -2.16
C ILE A 175 3.81 -8.22 -1.56
N THR A 176 4.91 -7.93 -2.23
CA THR A 176 5.94 -7.03 -1.72
C THR A 176 6.59 -6.18 -2.80
N GLY A 177 7.28 -5.13 -2.36
CA GLY A 177 8.01 -4.22 -3.22
C GLY A 177 8.67 -3.13 -2.40
N HIS A 178 9.67 -2.50 -3.01
CA HIS A 178 10.40 -1.37 -2.43
C HIS A 178 10.23 -0.12 -3.30
N SER A 179 10.19 1.06 -2.69
CA SER A 179 10.13 2.35 -3.39
C SER A 179 8.93 2.39 -4.37
N LEU A 180 9.15 2.63 -5.67
CA LEU A 180 8.11 2.55 -6.71
C LEU A 180 7.40 1.19 -6.76
N GLY A 181 8.13 0.09 -6.58
CA GLY A 181 7.58 -1.26 -6.65
C GLY A 181 6.56 -1.52 -5.55
N ALA A 182 6.72 -0.88 -4.40
CA ALA A 182 5.75 -0.94 -3.32
C ALA A 182 4.38 -0.36 -3.70
N SER A 183 4.35 0.65 -4.57
CA SER A 183 3.11 1.24 -5.09
C SER A 183 2.39 0.29 -6.04
N MET A 184 3.15 -0.41 -6.88
CA MET A 184 2.62 -1.46 -7.76
C MET A 184 2.11 -2.66 -6.94
N ALA A 185 2.85 -3.05 -5.91
CA ALA A 185 2.45 -4.07 -4.94
C ALA A 185 1.10 -3.75 -4.29
N LEU A 186 0.88 -2.49 -3.90
CA LEU A 186 -0.41 -2.04 -3.36
C LEU A 186 -1.56 -2.26 -4.33
N LEU A 187 -1.42 -1.79 -5.58
CA LEU A 187 -2.49 -1.89 -6.58
C LEU A 187 -2.76 -3.33 -6.98
N ALA A 188 -1.70 -4.13 -7.12
CA ALA A 188 -1.83 -5.56 -7.36
C ALA A 188 -2.55 -6.25 -6.22
N ALA A 189 -2.15 -6.02 -4.96
CA ALA A 189 -2.81 -6.60 -3.79
C ALA A 189 -4.31 -6.27 -3.74
N PHE A 190 -4.68 -5.03 -4.06
CA PHE A 190 -6.10 -4.68 -4.16
C PHE A 190 -6.82 -5.47 -5.24
N ASN A 191 -6.26 -5.50 -6.46
CA ASN A 191 -6.90 -6.10 -7.61
C ASN A 191 -7.05 -7.62 -7.47
N VAL A 192 -5.97 -8.30 -7.07
CA VAL A 192 -5.98 -9.76 -6.94
C VAL A 192 -6.87 -10.22 -5.79
N SER A 193 -7.01 -9.41 -4.73
CA SER A 193 -7.85 -9.76 -3.59
C SER A 193 -9.29 -10.09 -3.96
N PHE A 194 -9.83 -9.58 -5.09
CA PHE A 194 -11.21 -9.82 -5.51
C PHE A 194 -11.49 -11.26 -5.95
N TRP A 195 -10.46 -12.00 -6.33
CA TRP A 195 -10.63 -13.34 -6.87
C TRP A 195 -9.70 -14.38 -6.24
N THR A 196 -8.68 -13.97 -5.48
CA THR A 196 -7.83 -14.91 -4.73
C THR A 196 -8.66 -15.64 -3.68
N ARG A 197 -8.31 -16.89 -3.41
CA ARG A 197 -9.03 -17.74 -2.44
C ARG A 197 -8.95 -17.16 -1.03
N GLU A 198 -7.75 -16.77 -0.64
CA GLU A 198 -7.45 -16.14 0.64
C GLU A 198 -7.06 -14.68 0.43
N GLU A 199 -7.21 -13.89 1.49
CA GLU A 199 -6.79 -12.49 1.48
C GLU A 199 -5.25 -12.40 1.33
N PRO A 200 -4.70 -11.70 0.32
CA PRO A 200 -3.26 -11.55 0.18
C PRO A 200 -2.66 -10.73 1.32
N ILE A 201 -1.43 -11.06 1.70
CA ILE A 201 -0.64 -10.27 2.66
C ILE A 201 0.18 -9.25 1.88
N LEU A 202 0.01 -7.97 2.19
CA LEU A 202 0.79 -6.89 1.57
C LEU A 202 1.84 -6.38 2.55
N LEU A 203 3.12 -6.47 2.17
CA LEU A 203 4.23 -5.95 2.95
C LEU A 203 5.13 -5.10 2.07
N THR A 204 5.18 -3.80 2.31
CA THR A 204 5.89 -2.83 1.45
C THR A 204 6.98 -2.07 2.20
N PHE A 205 7.99 -1.62 1.45
CA PHE A 205 9.13 -0.87 1.99
C PHE A 205 9.31 0.46 1.27
N GLY A 206 9.43 1.57 2.02
CA GLY A 206 9.71 2.88 1.42
C GLY A 206 8.61 3.35 0.45
N GLN A 207 7.37 2.87 0.63
CA GLN A 207 6.29 3.08 -0.33
C GLN A 207 5.83 4.56 -0.37
N PRO A 208 5.85 5.23 -1.54
CA PRO A 208 5.31 6.58 -1.68
C PRO A 208 3.78 6.59 -1.59
N ARG A 209 3.21 7.79 -1.47
CA ARG A 209 1.76 7.98 -1.43
C ARG A 209 1.16 7.84 -2.83
N SER A 210 0.64 6.66 -3.13
CA SER A 210 0.10 6.33 -4.45
C SER A 210 -1.40 6.54 -4.60
N VAL A 211 -2.12 6.68 -3.49
CA VAL A 211 -3.58 6.73 -3.46
C VAL A 211 -4.08 7.76 -2.47
N ASN A 212 -5.34 8.15 -2.60
CA ASN A 212 -5.98 9.09 -1.68
C ASN A 212 -6.58 8.40 -0.44
N GLY A 213 -6.98 9.21 0.55
CA GLY A 213 -7.55 8.70 1.80
C GLY A 213 -8.80 7.80 1.63
N PRO A 214 -9.76 8.12 0.75
CA PRO A 214 -10.85 7.20 0.40
C PRO A 214 -10.39 5.83 -0.12
N PHE A 215 -9.42 5.80 -1.04
CA PHE A 215 -8.86 4.54 -1.53
C PHE A 215 -8.14 3.78 -0.41
N ALA A 216 -7.31 4.45 0.39
CA ALA A 216 -6.64 3.79 1.52
C ALA A 216 -7.64 3.15 2.51
N ARG A 217 -8.77 3.80 2.79
CA ARG A 217 -9.84 3.19 3.60
C ARG A 217 -10.50 1.99 2.93
N MET A 218 -10.63 2.01 1.60
CA MET A 218 -11.15 0.90 0.84
C MET A 218 -10.18 -0.30 0.90
N MET A 219 -8.87 -0.04 0.81
CA MET A 219 -7.82 -1.05 1.05
C MET A 219 -7.94 -1.65 2.45
N GLU A 220 -7.96 -0.82 3.50
CA GLU A 220 -8.02 -1.25 4.90
C GLU A 220 -9.30 -2.04 5.26
N LYS A 221 -10.36 -1.89 4.45
CA LYS A 221 -11.59 -2.70 4.56
C LYS A 221 -11.50 -4.01 3.79
N ARG A 222 -10.73 -4.04 2.70
CA ARG A 222 -10.56 -5.22 1.84
C ARG A 222 -9.50 -6.17 2.36
N LEU A 223 -8.40 -5.61 2.85
CA LEU A 223 -7.26 -6.33 3.39
C LEU A 223 -7.07 -5.98 4.86
N SER A 224 -7.04 -7.00 5.71
CA SER A 224 -6.66 -6.95 7.11
C SER A 224 -5.14 -6.90 7.31
N ARG A 225 -4.34 -7.53 6.42
CA ARG A 225 -2.88 -7.68 6.55
C ARG A 225 -2.12 -6.82 5.55
N ILE A 226 -2.09 -5.53 5.83
CA ILE A 226 -1.27 -4.54 5.12
C ILE A 226 -0.20 -4.01 6.10
N TYR A 227 1.06 -4.04 5.70
CA TYR A 227 2.16 -3.47 6.47
C TYR A 227 3.03 -2.61 5.56
N ARG A 228 3.14 -1.32 5.87
CA ARG A 228 4.02 -0.40 5.15
C ARG A 228 5.15 0.03 6.08
N LEU A 229 6.35 -0.43 5.77
CA LEU A 229 7.55 -0.17 6.53
C LEU A 229 8.25 1.07 5.99
N VAL A 230 8.62 1.97 6.91
CA VAL A 230 9.27 3.24 6.63
C VAL A 230 10.59 3.29 7.38
N ASN A 231 11.70 3.45 6.65
CA ASN A 231 13.01 3.53 7.26
C ASN A 231 13.33 4.97 7.70
N ALA A 232 13.24 5.22 9.00
CA ALA A 232 13.77 6.41 9.64
C ALA A 232 13.41 7.76 9.00
N ARG A 233 14.32 8.32 8.18
CA ARG A 233 14.18 9.64 7.51
C ARG A 233 14.04 9.49 5.99
N ASP A 234 13.69 8.29 5.51
CA ASP A 234 13.41 8.04 4.11
C ASP A 234 12.35 9.03 3.58
N PRO A 235 12.68 9.87 2.58
CA PRO A 235 11.75 10.86 2.06
C PRO A 235 10.66 10.24 1.17
N VAL A 236 10.87 9.05 0.59
CA VAL A 236 9.97 8.48 -0.42
C VAL A 236 8.56 8.24 0.15
N PRO A 237 8.38 7.65 1.34
CA PRO A 237 7.10 7.55 2.05
C PRO A 237 6.32 8.84 2.25
N HIS A 238 6.99 9.98 2.12
CA HIS A 238 6.43 11.29 2.37
C HIS A 238 6.10 12.06 1.08
N ILE A 239 6.17 11.40 -0.08
CA ILE A 239 5.93 11.98 -1.41
C ILE A 239 4.82 11.19 -2.14
N PRO A 240 3.87 11.86 -2.82
CA PRO A 240 3.63 13.29 -2.81
C PRO A 240 3.29 13.83 -1.42
N ARG A 241 3.54 15.13 -1.20
CA ARG A 241 3.29 15.75 0.11
C ARG A 241 1.83 15.61 0.50
N CYS A 242 1.61 15.33 1.78
CA CYS A 242 0.28 15.34 2.33
C CYS A 242 -0.10 16.79 2.67
N HIS A 243 -1.05 17.36 1.93
CA HIS A 243 -1.66 18.62 2.25
C HIS A 243 -2.92 18.39 3.11
N ARG A 244 -2.78 18.53 4.44
CA ARG A 244 -3.82 18.17 5.42
C ARG A 244 -4.94 19.22 5.58
N SER A 245 -4.76 20.45 5.09
CA SER A 245 -5.54 21.60 5.57
C SER A 245 -6.37 22.35 4.53
N ASP A 246 -6.23 22.09 3.23
CA ASP A 246 -6.96 22.89 2.25
C ASP A 246 -8.17 22.13 1.70
N ALA A 247 -9.36 22.45 2.23
CA ALA A 247 -10.63 22.17 1.54
C ALA A 247 -10.67 22.79 0.11
N ALA A 248 -9.74 23.70 -0.20
CA ALA A 248 -9.51 24.29 -1.51
C ALA A 248 -8.65 23.43 -2.46
N LEU A 249 -7.97 22.38 -1.99
CA LEU A 249 -7.21 21.51 -2.87
C LEU A 249 -8.15 20.62 -3.67
N LYS A 250 -8.00 20.67 -4.99
CA LYS A 250 -8.70 19.78 -5.92
C LYS A 250 -8.51 18.31 -5.49
N PRO A 251 -9.54 17.45 -5.63
CA PRO A 251 -9.47 16.03 -5.27
C PRO A 251 -8.26 15.27 -5.85
N GLU A 252 -7.74 15.76 -6.97
CA GLU A 252 -6.57 15.28 -7.70
C GLU A 252 -5.24 15.39 -6.91
N ARG A 253 -5.20 16.16 -5.81
CA ARG A 253 -3.98 16.43 -5.01
C ARG A 253 -4.09 16.00 -3.54
N GLN A 254 -5.13 15.28 -3.17
CA GLN A 254 -5.41 14.88 -1.78
C GLN A 254 -4.85 13.50 -1.43
N TYR A 255 -3.53 13.39 -1.20
CA TYR A 255 -2.86 12.13 -0.85
C TYR A 255 -2.94 11.76 0.65
N CYS A 256 -3.59 12.59 1.46
CA CYS A 256 -3.57 12.42 2.91
C CYS A 256 -4.43 11.25 3.38
N ARG A 257 -3.72 10.26 3.97
CA ARG A 257 -4.14 9.20 4.90
C ARG A 257 -3.65 7.84 4.39
N TYR A 258 -2.46 7.46 4.86
CA TYR A 258 -1.91 6.12 4.68
C TYR A 258 -1.51 5.63 6.06
N ARG A 259 -2.35 4.79 6.70
CA ARG A 259 -2.24 4.52 8.13
C ARG A 259 -1.87 3.06 8.39
N GLN A 260 -0.61 2.76 8.13
CA GLN A 260 0.13 1.64 8.71
C GLN A 260 1.60 2.00 8.56
N GLU A 261 2.10 2.83 9.46
CA GLU A 261 3.54 2.95 9.69
C GLU A 261 3.79 2.11 10.93
N ILE A 262 4.50 0.99 10.80
CA ILE A 262 5.01 0.30 11.98
C ILE A 262 6.24 1.09 12.41
N PRO A 263 6.21 1.73 13.59
CA PRO A 263 7.37 2.46 14.09
C PRO A 263 8.54 1.48 14.31
N ARG A 264 9.75 2.03 14.22
CA ARG A 264 11.05 1.34 14.32
C ARG A 264 11.17 0.41 15.52
#